data_AF-A0ABD0N001-F1
#
_entry.id   AF-A0ABD0N001-F1
#
_cell.length_a   1.000
_cell.length_b   1.000
_cell.length_c   1.000
_cell.angle_alpha   90.00
_cell.angle_beta   90.00
_cell.angle_gamma   90.00
#
_symmetry.space_group_name_H-M   'P 1'
#
loop_
_entity.id
_entity.type
_entity.pdbx_description
1 polymer ?
#
loop_
_entity_poly.entity_id
_entity_poly.type
_entity_poly.pdbx_seq_one_letter_code
_entity_poly.pdbx_strand_id
1 'polypeptide(L)' 'MAEVPALARLESLARYVHKAASEGRVLTLAALLLNHSTVQTRYLLEYVTQEGGQRSTPLIIAARNGHDKVVRLLLDHYK' A
#
# COMPACT_ATOMS: atom_id res chain seq x y z
N MET A 1 -8.71 24.75 8.31
CA MET A 1 -9.03 23.86 9.45
C MET A 1 -9.73 22.60 8.95
N ALA A 2 -9.14 21.88 8.01
CA ALA A 2 -9.76 20.75 7.31
C ALA A 2 -8.77 19.60 7.12
N GLU A 3 -8.22 18.99 8.19
CA GLU A 3 -7.11 18.03 7.98
C GLU A 3 -7.11 16.75 8.85
N VAL A 4 -7.70 16.71 10.03
CA VAL A 4 -7.56 15.51 10.91
C VAL A 4 -8.33 14.26 10.41
N PRO A 5 -9.60 14.35 9.95
CA PRO A 5 -10.34 13.16 9.53
C PRO A 5 -9.82 12.52 8.23
N ALA A 6 -9.27 13.34 7.34
CA ALA A 6 -8.75 12.90 6.05
C ALA A 6 -7.45 12.09 6.23
N LEU A 7 -6.58 12.52 7.15
CA LEU A 7 -5.31 11.85 7.43
C LEU A 7 -5.54 10.46 8.05
N ALA A 8 -6.40 10.36 9.07
CA ALA A 8 -6.74 9.09 9.72
C ALA A 8 -7.39 8.07 8.76
N ARG A 9 -8.17 8.56 7.79
CA ARG A 9 -8.74 7.72 6.73
C ARG A 9 -7.66 7.18 5.80
N LEU A 10 -6.68 8.01 5.44
CA LEU A 10 -5.57 7.62 4.57
C LEU A 10 -4.62 6.62 5.24
N GLU A 11 -4.34 6.78 6.54
CA GLU A 11 -3.57 5.80 7.33
C GLU A 11 -4.27 4.43 7.40
N SER A 12 -5.59 4.43 7.62
CA SER A 12 -6.35 3.18 7.65
C SER A 12 -6.34 2.50 6.28
N LEU A 13 -6.45 3.27 5.20
CA LEU A 13 -6.31 2.75 3.84
C LEU A 13 -4.91 2.21 3.57
N ALA A 14 -3.85 2.88 4.03
CA ALA A 14 -2.47 2.43 3.89
C ALA A 14 -2.23 1.06 4.52
N ARG A 15 -2.84 0.79 5.69
CA ARG A 15 -2.82 -0.54 6.31
C ARG A 15 -3.50 -1.60 5.46
N TYR A 16 -4.60 -1.28 4.77
CA TYR A 16 -5.25 -2.19 3.83
C TYR A 16 -4.40 -2.44 2.57
N VAL A 17 -3.75 -1.41 2.03
CA VAL A 17 -2.82 -1.52 0.90
C VAL A 17 -1.67 -2.45 1.25
N HIS A 18 -1.05 -2.26 2.42
CA HIS A 18 0.01 -3.13 2.91
C HIS A 18 -0.47 -4.59 3.08
N LYS A 19 -1.64 -4.80 3.68
CA LYS A 19 -2.21 -6.14 3.85
C LYS A 19 -2.54 -6.83 2.52
N ALA A 20 -3.10 -6.10 1.56
CA ALA A 20 -3.35 -6.64 0.22
C ALA A 20 -2.05 -7.07 -0.46
N ALA A 21 -0.99 -6.29 -0.29
CA ALA A 21 0.33 -6.61 -0.81
C ALA A 21 0.97 -7.82 -0.09
N SER A 22 0.81 -7.94 1.23
CA SER A 22 1.35 -9.05 2.03
C SER A 22 0.71 -10.39 1.72
N GLU A 23 -0.56 -10.38 1.33
CA GLU A 23 -1.36 -11.56 0.96
C GLU A 23 -1.36 -11.84 -0.56
N GLY A 24 -0.67 -11.04 -1.37
CA GLY A 24 -0.57 -11.26 -2.81
C GLY A 24 -1.86 -10.93 -3.59
N ARG A 25 -2.77 -10.13 -3.02
CA ARG A 25 -4.08 -9.81 -3.60
C ARG A 25 -3.98 -8.68 -4.63
N VAL A 26 -3.44 -8.98 -5.81
CA VAL A 26 -3.17 -8.01 -6.89
C VAL A 26 -4.38 -7.16 -7.26
N LEU A 27 -5.54 -7.77 -7.50
CA LEU A 27 -6.74 -7.03 -7.91
C LEU A 27 -7.28 -6.13 -6.79
N THR A 28 -7.23 -6.60 -5.54
CA THR A 28 -7.59 -5.79 -4.38
C THR A 28 -6.65 -4.61 -4.24
N LEU A 29 -5.33 -4.83 -4.35
CA LEU A 29 -4.35 -3.77 -4.29
C LEU A 29 -4.58 -2.72 -5.40
N ALA A 30 -4.82 -3.15 -6.64
CA ALA A 30 -5.14 -2.26 -7.74
C ALA A 30 -6.39 -1.42 -7.46
N ALA A 31 -7.46 -2.04 -6.95
CA ALA A 31 -8.69 -1.35 -6.60
C ALA A 31 -8.50 -0.35 -5.46
N LEU A 32 -7.67 -0.67 -4.46
CA LEU A 32 -7.36 0.24 -3.34
C LEU A 32 -6.52 1.44 -3.76
N LEU A 33 -5.74 1.34 -4.85
CA LEU A 33 -4.91 2.42 -5.37
C LEU A 33 -5.58 3.22 -6.50
N LEU A 34 -6.72 2.73 -7.02
CA LEU A 34 -7.45 3.37 -8.09
C LEU A 34 -8.09 4.69 -7.63
N ASN A 35 -8.16 5.68 -8.52
CA ASN A 35 -8.78 6.99 -8.29
C ASN A 35 -8.17 7.85 -7.17
N HIS A 36 -6.94 7.52 -6.74
CA HIS A 36 -6.17 8.36 -5.82
C HIS A 36 -5.26 9.32 -6.58
N SER A 37 -5.04 10.51 -6.03
CA SER A 37 -4.06 11.44 -6.57
C SER A 37 -2.64 10.87 -6.42
N THR A 38 -1.70 11.31 -7.25
CA THR A 38 -0.30 10.86 -7.16
C THR A 38 0.29 11.02 -5.75
N VAL A 39 -0.07 12.10 -5.04
CA VAL A 39 0.37 12.37 -3.67
C VAL A 39 -0.21 11.35 -2.69
N GLN A 40 -1.51 11.04 -2.79
CA GLN A 40 -2.15 10.04 -1.94
C GLN A 40 -1.60 8.65 -2.22
N THR A 41 -1.45 8.27 -3.50
CA THR A 41 -0.89 6.98 -3.90
C THR A 41 0.54 6.82 -3.39
N ARG A 42 1.40 7.84 -3.53
CA ARG A 42 2.74 7.83 -2.94
C ARG A 42 2.69 7.61 -1.44
N TYR A 43 1.86 8.36 -0.72
CA TYR A 43 1.70 8.20 0.73
C TYR A 43 1.30 6.77 1.10
N LEU A 44 0.30 6.19 0.41
CA LEU A 44 -0.17 4.82 0.66
C LEU A 44 0.92 3.77 0.44
N LEU A 45 1.78 3.97 -0.56
CA LEU A 45 2.86 3.04 -0.94
C LEU A 45 4.14 3.22 -0.11
N GLU A 46 4.39 4.40 0.43
CA GLU A 46 5.54 4.69 1.30
C GLU A 46 5.23 4.48 2.78
N TYR A 47 3.94 4.33 3.14
CA TYR A 47 3.52 4.09 4.52
C TYR A 47 4.12 2.80 5.08
N VAL A 48 4.83 2.94 6.20
CA VAL A 48 5.47 1.82 6.91
C VAL A 48 4.50 1.28 7.95
N THR A 49 4.03 0.05 7.77
CA THR A 49 3.28 -0.67 8.79
C THR A 49 4.23 -1.46 9.69
N GLN A 50 3.78 -1.74 10.91
CA GLN A 50 4.42 -2.65 11.83
C GLN A 50 3.50 -3.86 12.06
N GLU A 51 3.90 -5.03 11.58
CA GLU A 51 3.13 -6.26 11.70
C GLU A 51 4.07 -7.40 12.08
N GLY A 52 3.74 -8.17 13.12
CA GLY A 52 4.60 -9.25 13.62
C GLY A 52 6.01 -8.79 14.04
N GLY A 53 6.15 -7.56 14.53
CA GLY A 53 7.45 -6.98 14.91
C GLY A 53 8.32 -6.50 13.73
N GLN A 54 7.86 -6.69 12.49
CA GLN A 54 8.56 -6.25 11.30
C GLN A 54 7.96 -4.95 10.76
N ARG A 55 8.84 -4.01 10.38
CA ARG A 55 8.47 -2.76 9.71
C ARG A 55 8.67 -2.91 8.22
N SER A 56 7.65 -2.63 7.41
CA SER A 56 7.76 -2.76 5.95
C SER A 56 6.76 -1.87 5.21
N THR A 57 7.12 -1.52 3.98
CA THR A 57 6.20 -0.93 3.00
C THR A 57 5.50 -2.04 2.20
N PRO A 58 4.39 -1.74 1.49
CA PRO A 58 3.70 -2.69 0.61
C PRO A 58 4.64 -3.41 -0.39
N LEU A 59 5.61 -2.71 -0.98
CA LEU A 59 6.57 -3.33 -1.91
C LEU A 59 7.49 -4.34 -1.21
N ILE A 60 8.03 -3.97 -0.05
CA ILE A 60 8.95 -4.82 0.72
C ILE A 60 8.25 -6.11 1.16
N ILE A 61 7.03 -6.00 1.70
CA ILE A 61 6.29 -7.17 2.18
C ILE A 61 5.89 -8.12 1.04
N ALA A 62 5.48 -7.57 -0.10
CA ALA A 62 5.15 -8.36 -1.29
C ALA A 62 6.37 -9.11 -1.83
N ALA A 63 7.51 -8.43 -1.96
CA ALA A 63 8.75 -9.05 -2.42
C ALA A 63 9.24 -10.14 -1.46
N ARG A 64 9.22 -9.87 -0.15
CA ARG A 64 9.62 -10.84 0.88
C ARG A 64 8.77 -12.11 0.84
N ASN A 65 7.47 -11.98 0.59
CA ASN A 65 6.55 -13.10 0.57
C ASN A 65 6.48 -13.81 -0.81
N GLY A 66 7.22 -13.34 -1.82
CA GLY A 66 7.26 -13.96 -3.16
C GLY A 66 6.07 -13.62 -4.06
N HIS A 67 5.40 -12.49 -3.83
CA HIS A 67 4.21 -12.08 -4.58
C HIS A 67 4.57 -11.33 -5.87
N ASP A 68 5.20 -12.02 -6.82
CA ASP A 68 5.75 -11.41 -8.05
C ASP A 68 4.75 -10.57 -8.85
N LYS A 69 3.47 -10.97 -8.88
CA LYS A 69 2.44 -10.21 -9.58
C LYS A 69 2.15 -8.86 -8.89
N VAL A 70 2.20 -8.81 -7.56
CA VAL A 70 2.08 -7.55 -6.81
C VAL A 70 3.31 -6.71 -7.03
N VAL A 71 4.51 -7.31 -6.95
CA VAL A 71 5.78 -6.60 -7.17
C VAL A 71 5.80 -5.97 -8.55
N ARG A 72 5.46 -6.73 -9.61
CA ARG A 72 5.33 -6.21 -10.98
C ARG A 72 4.33 -5.07 -11.06
N LEU A 73 3.12 -5.24 -10.51
CA LEU A 73 2.11 -4.18 -10.52
C LEU A 73 2.63 -2.88 -9.89
N LEU A 74 3.31 -2.97 -8.73
CA LEU A 74 3.86 -1.81 -8.03
C LEU A 74 4.99 -1.14 -8.83
N LEU A 75 5.90 -1.92 -9.42
CA LEU A 75 7.05 -1.40 -10.16
C LEU A 75 6.71 -0.87 -11.56
N ASP A 76 5.70 -1.45 -12.21
CA ASP A 76 5.34 -1.10 -13.59
C ASP A 76 4.37 0.09 -13.64
N HIS A 77 3.52 0.26 -12.61
CA HIS A 77 2.47 1.29 -12.61
C HIS A 77 2.66 2.42 -11.60
N TYR A 78 3.54 2.29 -10.60
CA TYR A 78 3.64 3.23 -9.47
C TYR A 78 5.08 3.61 -9.08
N LYS A 79 5.95 3.80 -10.08
CA LYS A 79 7.33 4.32 -9.89
C LYS A 79 7.39 5.76 -9.40
#